data_AF-A0A2V8VPV6-F1
#
_entry.id   AF-A0A2V8VPV6-F1
#
_cell.length_a   1.000
_cell.length_b   1.000
_cell.length_c   1.000
_cell.angle_alpha   90.00
_cell.angle_beta   90.00
_cell.angle_gamma   90.00
#
_symmetry.space_group_name_H-M   'P 1'
#
loop_
_entity.id
_entity.type
_entity.pdbx_description
1 polymer ?
#
loop_
_entity_poly.entity_id
_entity_poly.type
_entity_poly.pdbx_seq_one_letter_code
_entity_poly.pdbx_strand_id
1 'polypeptide(L)'
;MNMQRPAVIRAPAVLWPLFEIAAMSALLISYIWGWEGAFERDFTVCVILYFGIGLASHLRAGERPADLGIRIDTLVPGARDALVATMAIGLLLAGAGALLGSLNFPPLALWPRALRDGIVWGFMQQYGLLCVYYRRFCELLPRHRGAPLLAASGVFALLHLPNPFLTLATFGAGALSCWLYRRTPNLLVLGVMHGVVSFLIVHSLPDTITMGMRVGPGFLHFVPGP
;
A
#
# COMPACT_ATOMS: atom_id res chain seq x y z
N MET A 1 45.87 -13.66 32.53
CA MET A 1 45.65 -14.13 31.15
C MET A 1 44.23 -13.73 30.75
N ASN A 2 44.09 -12.61 30.04
CA ASN A 2 42.79 -11.99 29.76
C ASN A 2 42.32 -12.45 28.36
N MET A 3 41.38 -13.40 28.30
CA MET A 3 40.82 -13.86 27.02
C MET A 3 39.87 -12.79 26.49
N GLN A 4 40.34 -12.00 25.52
CA GLN A 4 39.48 -11.16 24.71
C GLN A 4 38.51 -12.06 23.93
N ARG A 5 37.21 -11.95 24.24
CA ARG A 5 36.15 -12.54 23.42
C ARG A 5 36.26 -11.97 22.00
N PRO A 6 36.12 -12.78 20.94
CA PRO A 6 36.12 -12.27 19.59
C PRO A 6 34.99 -11.24 19.43
N ALA A 7 35.33 -10.07 18.87
CA ALA A 7 34.36 -9.05 18.53
C ALA A 7 33.36 -9.67 17.55
N VAL A 8 32.12 -9.87 18.01
CA VAL A 8 31.02 -10.21 17.11
C VAL A 8 30.86 -9.02 16.16
N ILE A 9 31.30 -9.19 14.91
CA ILE A 9 31.03 -8.24 13.84
C ILE A 9 29.52 -8.25 13.64
N ARG A 10 28.80 -7.40 14.38
CA ARG A 10 27.40 -7.14 14.12
C ARG A 10 27.34 -6.45 12.77
N ALA A 11 26.70 -7.11 11.80
CA ALA A 11 26.33 -6.48 10.54
C ALA A 11 25.76 -5.07 10.85
N PRO A 12 26.16 -4.02 10.11
CA PRO A 12 25.64 -2.68 10.37
C PRO A 12 24.12 -2.74 10.30
N ALA A 13 23.45 -2.06 11.25
CA ALA A 13 22.00 -2.09 11.46
C ALA A 13 21.14 -1.76 10.23
N VAL A 14 21.77 -1.34 9.12
CA VAL A 14 21.19 -0.89 7.85
C VAL A 14 20.98 -2.03 6.85
N LEU A 15 21.65 -3.19 6.98
CA LEU A 15 21.54 -4.27 5.98
C LEU A 15 20.18 -4.98 6.00
N TRP A 16 19.60 -5.18 7.18
CA TRP A 16 18.34 -5.93 7.31
C TRP A 16 17.13 -5.21 6.71
N PRO A 17 16.90 -3.92 6.99
CA PRO A 17 15.75 -3.23 6.40
C PRO A 17 15.84 -3.15 4.87
N LEU A 18 17.05 -3.02 4.31
CA LEU A 18 17.27 -3.08 2.86
C LEU A 18 16.89 -4.46 2.29
N PHE A 19 17.33 -5.55 2.94
CA PHE A 19 16.98 -6.90 2.53
C PHE A 19 15.47 -7.14 2.58
N GLU A 20 14.78 -6.64 3.60
CA GLU A 20 13.32 -6.80 3.76
C GLU A 20 12.54 -6.03 2.69
N ILE A 21 12.96 -4.79 2.40
CA ILE A 21 12.39 -4.00 1.30
C ILE A 21 12.62 -4.72 -0.03
N ALA A 22 13.84 -5.21 -0.27
CA ALA A 22 14.20 -5.90 -1.50
C ALA A 22 13.43 -7.23 -1.65
N ALA A 23 13.32 -8.04 -0.59
CA ALA A 23 12.61 -9.31 -0.60
C ALA A 23 11.11 -9.11 -0.89
N MET A 24 10.48 -8.15 -0.21
CA MET A 24 9.08 -7.82 -0.45
C MET A 24 8.86 -7.32 -1.89
N SER A 25 9.72 -6.42 -2.36
CA SER A 25 9.61 -5.86 -3.71
C SER A 25 9.86 -6.93 -4.78
N ALA A 26 10.85 -7.81 -4.58
CA ALA A 26 11.14 -8.91 -5.48
C ALA A 26 9.98 -9.89 -5.58
N LEU A 27 9.36 -10.26 -4.44
CA LEU A 27 8.15 -11.07 -4.44
C LEU A 27 7.05 -10.42 -5.29
N LEU A 28 6.68 -9.17 -4.98
CA LEU A 28 5.58 -8.50 -5.65
C LEU A 28 5.85 -8.27 -7.14
N ILE A 29 7.05 -7.81 -7.50
CA ILE A 29 7.44 -7.63 -8.90
C ILE A 29 7.43 -8.97 -9.64
N SER A 30 7.99 -10.03 -9.04
CA SER A 30 8.00 -11.35 -9.67
C SER A 30 6.58 -11.88 -9.89
N TYR A 31 5.67 -11.66 -8.93
CA TYR A 31 4.28 -12.07 -9.06
C TYR A 31 3.59 -11.28 -10.18
N ILE A 32 3.59 -9.95 -10.09
CA ILE A 32 2.92 -9.05 -11.04
C ILE A 32 3.41 -9.28 -12.48
N TRP A 33 4.71 -9.51 -12.68
CA TRP A 33 5.30 -9.56 -14.03
C TRP A 33 5.61 -10.96 -14.54
N GLY A 34 5.74 -11.95 -13.66
CA GLY A 34 6.31 -13.25 -14.00
C GLY A 34 5.34 -14.40 -13.88
N TRP A 35 4.57 -14.47 -12.79
CA TRP A 35 3.84 -15.70 -12.46
C TRP A 35 2.39 -15.51 -11.97
N GLU A 36 1.83 -14.29 -12.06
CA GLU A 36 0.38 -14.09 -11.98
C GLU A 36 -0.32 -14.92 -13.09
N GLY A 37 -1.28 -15.74 -12.68
CA GLY A 37 -2.02 -16.69 -13.52
C GLY A 37 -1.25 -17.94 -13.93
N ALA A 38 -0.02 -18.16 -13.45
CA ALA A 38 0.83 -19.25 -13.94
C ALA A 38 0.42 -20.66 -13.44
N PHE A 39 -0.25 -20.76 -12.29
CA PHE A 39 -0.70 -22.03 -11.71
C PHE A 39 -1.89 -21.83 -10.75
N GLU A 40 -2.57 -22.92 -10.39
CA GLU A 40 -3.69 -22.85 -9.44
C GLU A 40 -3.22 -22.32 -8.07
N ARG A 41 -3.92 -21.30 -7.53
CA ARG A 41 -3.64 -20.69 -6.22
C ARG A 41 -2.32 -19.91 -6.14
N ASP A 42 -1.77 -19.50 -7.27
CA ASP A 42 -0.70 -18.50 -7.35
C ASP A 42 -0.91 -17.31 -6.41
N PHE A 43 -2.09 -16.69 -6.41
CA PHE A 43 -2.41 -15.57 -5.53
C PHE A 43 -2.29 -15.95 -4.05
N THR A 44 -2.74 -17.14 -3.68
CA THR A 44 -2.62 -17.63 -2.29
C THR A 44 -1.16 -17.82 -1.89
N VAL A 45 -0.32 -18.36 -2.79
CA VAL A 45 1.12 -18.48 -2.55
C VAL A 45 1.73 -17.10 -2.37
N CYS A 46 1.38 -16.13 -3.21
CA CYS A 46 1.86 -14.75 -3.09
C CYS A 46 1.49 -14.14 -1.74
N VAL A 47 0.22 -14.28 -1.32
CA VAL A 47 -0.28 -13.78 -0.03
C VAL A 47 0.45 -14.44 1.16
N ILE A 48 0.68 -15.74 1.12
CA ILE A 48 1.42 -16.46 2.18
C ILE A 48 2.86 -15.93 2.27
N LEU A 49 3.55 -15.80 1.13
CA LEU A 49 4.92 -15.29 1.11
C LEU A 49 4.98 -13.82 1.54
N TYR A 50 4.01 -13.01 1.12
CA TYR A 50 3.88 -11.60 1.46
C TYR A 50 3.75 -11.39 2.97
N PHE A 51 2.78 -12.06 3.61
CA PHE A 51 2.63 -11.99 5.06
C PHE A 51 3.75 -12.73 5.80
N GLY A 52 4.36 -13.76 5.21
CA GLY A 52 5.52 -14.46 5.77
C GLY A 52 6.76 -13.57 5.87
N ILE A 53 7.09 -12.84 4.80
CA ILE A 53 8.17 -11.84 4.77
C ILE A 53 7.87 -10.73 5.78
N GLY A 54 6.63 -10.23 5.79
CA GLY A 54 6.18 -9.20 6.73
C GLY A 54 6.32 -9.66 8.19
N LEU A 55 5.84 -10.86 8.53
CA LEU A 55 5.95 -11.43 9.88
C LEU A 55 7.41 -11.61 10.30
N ALA A 56 8.26 -12.18 9.44
CA ALA A 56 9.70 -12.33 9.72
C ALA A 56 10.36 -10.96 9.99
N SER A 57 9.98 -9.95 9.21
CA SER A 57 10.45 -8.57 9.35
C SER A 57 10.03 -7.94 10.69
N HIS A 58 8.78 -8.15 11.11
CA HIS A 58 8.29 -7.67 12.41
C HIS A 58 8.94 -8.40 13.59
N LEU A 59 9.12 -9.72 13.49
CA LEU A 59 9.81 -10.51 14.52
C LEU A 59 11.26 -10.07 14.68
N ARG A 60 11.97 -9.81 13.58
CA ARG A 60 13.34 -9.27 13.62
C ARG A 60 13.39 -7.91 14.31
N ALA A 61 12.46 -7.02 13.98
CA ALA A 61 12.41 -5.67 14.52
C ALA A 61 11.84 -5.60 15.95
N GLY A 62 11.32 -6.71 16.49
CA GLY A 62 10.70 -6.75 17.82
C GLY A 62 9.40 -5.97 17.90
N GLU A 63 8.65 -5.91 16.80
CA GLU A 63 7.45 -5.07 16.67
C GLU A 63 6.19 -5.79 17.16
N ARG A 64 5.36 -5.07 17.89
CA ARG A 64 4.06 -5.55 18.36
C ARG A 64 2.96 -5.10 17.42
N PRO A 65 1.76 -5.72 17.44
CA PRO A 65 0.62 -5.27 16.64
C PRO A 65 0.30 -3.77 16.77
N ALA A 66 0.46 -3.22 17.97
CA ALA A 66 0.27 -1.79 18.22
C ALA A 66 1.26 -0.90 17.43
N ASP A 67 2.50 -1.35 17.24
CA ASP A 67 3.52 -0.64 16.46
C ASP A 67 3.19 -0.66 14.96
N LEU A 68 2.42 -1.64 14.52
CA LEU A 68 1.89 -1.78 13.16
C LEU A 68 0.57 -1.00 12.95
N GLY A 69 0.11 -0.27 13.97
CA GLY A 69 -1.15 0.47 13.91
C GLY A 69 -2.39 -0.40 14.04
N ILE A 70 -2.27 -1.65 14.51
CA ILE A 70 -3.41 -2.46 14.94
C ILE A 70 -3.80 -1.99 16.34
N ARG A 71 -4.59 -0.90 16.37
CA ARG A 71 -4.88 -0.11 17.57
C ARG A 71 -6.32 0.35 17.57
N ILE A 72 -6.99 0.20 18.71
CA ILE A 72 -8.36 0.70 18.91
C ILE A 72 -8.38 2.10 19.51
N ASP A 73 -7.35 2.47 20.26
CA ASP A 73 -7.22 3.75 20.95
C ASP A 73 -6.94 4.92 19.98
N THR A 74 -6.42 4.63 18.79
CA THR A 74 -6.20 5.62 17.72
C THR A 74 -7.32 5.64 16.67
N LEU A 75 -8.40 4.85 16.83
CA LEU A 75 -9.46 4.73 15.82
C LEU A 75 -10.15 6.06 15.54
N VAL A 76 -10.65 6.74 16.57
CA VAL A 76 -11.41 7.99 16.42
C VAL A 76 -10.54 9.11 15.82
N PRO A 77 -9.36 9.46 16.37
CA PRO A 77 -8.53 10.51 15.80
C PRO A 77 -8.02 10.14 14.39
N GLY A 78 -7.67 8.87 14.16
CA GLY A 78 -7.29 8.39 12.83
C GLY A 78 -8.42 8.53 11.82
N ALA A 79 -9.63 8.08 12.19
CA ALA A 79 -10.81 8.14 11.34
C ALA A 79 -11.20 9.57 10.98
N ARG A 80 -11.10 10.51 11.92
CA ARG A 80 -11.35 11.93 11.65
C ARG A 80 -10.38 12.48 10.58
N ASP A 81 -9.09 12.25 10.75
CA ASP A 81 -8.07 12.77 9.83
C ASP A 81 -8.20 12.08 8.45
N ALA A 82 -8.47 10.77 8.41
CA ALA A 82 -8.72 10.01 7.19
C ALA A 82 -10.02 10.42 6.50
N LEU A 83 -11.08 10.76 7.24
CA LEU A 83 -12.35 11.21 6.68
C LEU A 83 -12.16 12.53 5.94
N VAL A 84 -11.44 13.49 6.52
CA VAL A 84 -11.14 14.77 5.84
C VAL A 84 -10.41 14.53 4.51
N ALA A 85 -9.38 13.68 4.53
CA ALA A 85 -8.65 13.31 3.31
C ALA A 85 -9.56 12.61 2.28
N THR A 86 -10.36 11.65 2.72
CA THR A 86 -11.27 10.88 1.85
C THR A 86 -12.34 11.77 1.24
N MET A 87 -12.91 12.71 2.00
CA MET A 87 -13.90 13.66 1.49
C MET A 87 -13.29 14.60 0.45
N ALA A 88 -12.09 15.14 0.72
CA ALA A 88 -11.41 16.00 -0.25
C ALA A 88 -11.12 15.24 -1.56
N ILE A 89 -10.56 14.04 -1.48
CA ILE A 89 -10.29 13.19 -2.64
C ILE A 89 -11.60 12.81 -3.36
N GLY A 90 -12.64 12.43 -2.62
CA GLY A 90 -13.93 12.03 -3.17
C GLY A 90 -14.64 13.15 -3.91
N LEU A 91 -14.61 14.38 -3.38
CA LEU A 91 -15.15 15.55 -4.08
C LEU A 91 -14.38 15.85 -5.37
N LEU A 92 -13.05 15.72 -5.36
CA LEU A 92 -12.23 15.89 -6.55
C LEU A 92 -12.54 14.83 -7.61
N LEU A 93 -12.64 13.55 -7.22
CA LEU A 93 -12.96 12.45 -8.13
C LEU A 93 -14.38 12.58 -8.69
N ALA A 94 -15.38 12.87 -7.84
CA ALA A 94 -16.76 13.05 -8.27
C ALA A 94 -16.90 14.28 -9.19
N GLY A 95 -16.20 15.38 -8.88
CA GLY A 95 -16.18 16.58 -9.74
C GLY A 95 -15.54 16.29 -11.10
N ALA A 96 -14.38 15.63 -11.13
CA ALA A 96 -13.73 15.21 -12.37
C ALA A 96 -14.63 14.26 -13.17
N GLY A 97 -15.23 13.28 -12.52
CA GLY A 97 -16.14 12.33 -13.15
C GLY A 97 -17.38 12.99 -13.75
N ALA A 98 -17.96 13.98 -13.05
CA ALA A 98 -19.09 14.76 -13.55
C ALA A 98 -18.70 15.57 -14.80
N LEU A 99 -17.53 16.23 -14.78
CA LEU A 99 -17.02 16.99 -15.92
C LEU A 99 -16.72 16.11 -17.14
N LEU A 100 -16.30 14.87 -16.89
CA LEU A 100 -16.02 13.87 -17.92
C LEU A 100 -17.26 13.06 -18.35
N GLY A 101 -18.40 13.24 -17.70
CA GLY A 101 -19.61 12.43 -17.96
C GLY A 101 -19.46 10.94 -17.65
N SER A 102 -18.57 10.58 -16.72
CA SER A 102 -18.11 9.21 -16.47
C SER A 102 -18.53 8.64 -15.11
N LEU A 103 -19.37 9.35 -14.36
CA LEU A 103 -19.92 8.84 -13.10
C LEU A 103 -20.78 7.60 -13.35
N ASN A 104 -20.31 6.46 -12.86
CA ASN A 104 -20.96 5.17 -13.05
C ASN A 104 -20.96 4.37 -11.74
N PHE A 105 -21.76 4.83 -10.79
CA PHE A 105 -21.92 4.16 -9.49
C PHE A 105 -22.95 3.04 -9.59
N PRO A 106 -22.68 1.86 -9.01
CA PRO A 106 -23.67 0.80 -8.94
C PRO A 106 -24.82 1.23 -8.00
N PRO A 107 -26.00 0.58 -8.09
CA PRO A 107 -27.07 0.77 -7.12
C PRO A 107 -26.57 0.62 -5.69
N LEU A 108 -27.07 1.44 -4.76
CA LEU A 108 -26.64 1.48 -3.35
C LEU A 108 -26.65 0.10 -2.68
N ALA A 109 -27.60 -0.77 -3.05
CA ALA A 109 -27.69 -2.14 -2.53
C ALA A 109 -26.44 -3.00 -2.81
N LEU A 110 -25.64 -2.66 -3.83
CA LEU A 110 -24.42 -3.39 -4.21
C LEU A 110 -23.15 -2.82 -3.55
N TRP A 111 -23.21 -1.62 -2.96
CA TRP A 111 -22.06 -0.95 -2.36
C TRP A 111 -21.41 -1.78 -1.25
N PRO A 112 -22.13 -2.44 -0.33
CA PRO A 112 -21.49 -3.24 0.71
C PRO A 112 -20.58 -4.34 0.15
N ARG A 113 -20.99 -4.98 -0.95
CA ARG A 113 -20.18 -6.02 -1.61
C ARG A 113 -18.95 -5.40 -2.28
N ALA A 114 -19.14 -4.33 -3.05
CA ALA A 114 -18.03 -3.66 -3.75
C ALA A 114 -16.99 -3.10 -2.77
N LEU A 115 -17.44 -2.47 -1.69
CA LEU A 115 -16.57 -1.92 -0.65
C LEU A 115 -15.87 -3.02 0.15
N ARG A 116 -16.52 -4.16 0.44
CA ARG A 116 -15.87 -5.26 1.16
C ARG A 116 -14.59 -5.71 0.45
N ASP A 117 -14.68 -6.00 -0.83
CA ASP A 117 -13.54 -6.53 -1.60
C ASP A 117 -12.45 -5.46 -1.73
N GLY A 118 -12.84 -4.21 -1.98
CA GLY A 118 -11.92 -3.07 -2.01
C GLY A 118 -11.24 -2.79 -0.66
N ILE A 119 -11.94 -2.96 0.45
CA ILE A 119 -11.39 -2.79 1.81
C ILE A 119 -10.39 -3.89 2.13
N VAL A 120 -10.71 -5.16 1.83
CA VAL A 120 -9.76 -6.28 2.01
C VAL A 120 -8.49 -6.04 1.20
N TRP A 121 -8.63 -5.61 -0.05
CA TRP A 121 -7.49 -5.25 -0.89
C TRP A 121 -6.71 -4.06 -0.32
N GLY A 122 -7.41 -3.03 0.14
CA GLY A 122 -6.80 -1.86 0.77
C GLY A 122 -6.02 -2.18 2.03
N PHE A 123 -6.49 -3.13 2.83
CA PHE A 123 -5.75 -3.66 3.97
C PHE A 123 -4.42 -4.28 3.57
N MET A 124 -4.41 -5.14 2.56
CA MET A 124 -3.20 -5.78 2.07
C MET A 124 -2.20 -4.72 1.58
N GLN A 125 -2.64 -3.77 0.77
CA GLN A 125 -1.76 -2.72 0.24
C GLN A 125 -1.23 -1.78 1.32
N GLN A 126 -2.08 -1.35 2.27
CA GLN A 126 -1.66 -0.47 3.36
C GLN A 126 -0.72 -1.19 4.33
N TYR A 127 -0.88 -2.49 4.55
CA TYR A 127 0.06 -3.27 5.34
C TYR A 127 1.47 -3.23 4.74
N GLY A 128 1.61 -3.47 3.43
CA GLY A 128 2.91 -3.46 2.76
C GLY A 128 3.55 -2.07 2.74
N LEU A 129 2.76 -1.06 2.38
CA LEU A 129 3.20 0.32 2.39
C LEU A 129 3.61 0.80 3.78
N LEU A 130 2.73 0.68 4.77
CA LEU A 130 2.88 1.34 6.07
C LEU A 130 3.63 0.48 7.07
N CYS A 131 3.30 -0.80 7.16
CA CYS A 131 3.86 -1.69 8.17
C CYS A 131 5.21 -2.25 7.74
N VAL A 132 5.43 -2.45 6.43
CA VAL A 132 6.72 -2.92 5.91
C VAL A 132 7.55 -1.73 5.38
N TYR A 133 7.26 -1.22 4.18
CA TYR A 133 8.15 -0.27 3.50
C TYR A 133 8.43 0.99 4.32
N TYR A 134 7.41 1.70 4.78
CA TYR A 134 7.58 2.94 5.53
C TYR A 134 8.38 2.74 6.82
N ARG A 135 8.10 1.69 7.60
CA ARG A 135 8.83 1.39 8.84
C ARG A 135 10.29 1.03 8.57
N ARG A 136 10.56 0.21 7.55
CA ARG A 136 11.94 -0.13 7.15
C ARG A 136 12.70 1.10 6.66
N PHE A 137 12.08 1.99 5.89
CA PHE A 137 12.73 3.24 5.50
C PHE A 137 12.94 4.19 6.68
N CYS A 138 12.09 4.18 7.71
CA CYS A 138 12.34 4.91 8.95
C CYS A 138 13.58 4.38 9.70
N GLU A 139 13.83 3.07 9.65
CA GLU A 139 15.07 2.47 10.18
C GLU A 139 16.31 2.86 9.37
N LEU A 140 16.18 2.93 8.02
CA LEU A 140 17.29 3.31 7.13
C LEU A 140 17.65 4.80 7.19
N LEU A 141 16.64 5.66 7.35
CA LEU A 141 16.77 7.12 7.22
C LEU A 141 16.28 7.84 8.49
N PRO A 142 16.74 7.47 9.71
CA PRO A 142 16.15 7.93 10.97
C PRO A 142 16.29 9.43 11.22
N ARG A 143 17.25 10.09 10.56
CA ARG A 143 17.51 11.53 10.69
C ARG A 143 16.68 12.39 9.73
N HIS A 144 15.94 11.77 8.79
CA HIS A 144 15.22 12.48 7.74
C HIS A 144 13.72 12.34 7.94
N ARG A 145 13.04 13.42 8.34
CA ARG A 145 11.58 13.35 8.60
C ARG A 145 10.76 13.01 7.35
N GLY A 146 11.16 13.50 6.17
CA GLY A 146 10.40 13.33 4.92
C GLY A 146 10.85 12.15 4.06
N ALA A 147 12.14 11.79 4.10
CA ALA A 147 12.71 10.82 3.16
C ALA A 147 12.09 9.41 3.25
N PRO A 148 11.80 8.83 4.43
CA PRO A 148 11.15 7.53 4.51
C PRO A 148 9.79 7.47 3.83
N LEU A 149 9.00 8.53 3.98
CA LEU A 149 7.69 8.67 3.38
C LEU A 149 7.80 8.70 1.86
N LEU A 150 8.69 9.53 1.31
CA LEU A 150 8.89 9.64 -0.13
C LEU A 150 9.43 8.33 -0.73
N ALA A 151 10.36 7.67 -0.04
CA ALA A 151 10.93 6.40 -0.48
C ALA A 151 9.89 5.27 -0.49
N ALA A 152 9.10 5.12 0.58
CA ALA A 152 8.03 4.13 0.64
C ALA A 152 6.96 4.35 -0.43
N SER A 153 6.58 5.62 -0.64
CA SER A 153 5.61 6.01 -1.68
C SER A 153 6.16 5.79 -3.08
N GLY A 154 7.46 6.00 -3.28
CA GLY A 154 8.15 5.72 -4.54
C GLY A 154 8.15 4.24 -4.88
N VAL A 155 8.51 3.37 -3.93
CA VAL A 155 8.45 1.91 -4.13
C VAL A 155 7.01 1.48 -4.43
N PHE A 156 6.04 1.97 -3.66
CA PHE A 156 4.64 1.67 -3.88
C PHE A 156 4.16 2.11 -5.27
N ALA A 157 4.54 3.29 -5.73
CA ALA A 157 4.23 3.76 -7.08
C ALA A 157 4.86 2.89 -8.17
N LEU A 158 6.12 2.50 -8.01
CA LEU A 158 6.83 1.66 -8.98
C LEU A 158 6.19 0.27 -9.13
N LEU A 159 5.58 -0.27 -8.07
CA LEU A 159 4.82 -1.53 -8.14
C LEU A 159 3.56 -1.43 -9.02
N HIS A 160 3.11 -0.22 -9.33
CA HIS A 160 1.94 0.02 -10.18
C HIS A 160 2.29 0.31 -11.64
N LEU A 161 3.56 0.17 -12.02
CA LEU A 161 3.95 0.23 -13.41
C LEU A 161 3.30 -0.90 -14.23
N PRO A 162 3.04 -0.68 -15.52
CA PRO A 162 3.37 0.53 -16.30
C PRO A 162 2.24 1.57 -16.35
N ASN A 163 1.24 1.48 -15.46
CA ASN A 163 0.05 2.35 -15.49
C ASN A 163 0.39 3.77 -14.98
N PRO A 164 0.40 4.80 -15.83
CA PRO A 164 0.84 6.15 -15.44
C PRO A 164 -0.13 6.80 -14.45
N PHE A 165 -1.45 6.60 -14.63
CA PHE A 165 -2.46 7.10 -13.71
C PHE A 165 -2.25 6.50 -12.31
N LEU A 166 -2.18 5.17 -12.22
CA LEU A 166 -1.96 4.50 -10.94
C LEU A 166 -0.62 4.87 -10.34
N THR A 167 0.47 4.94 -11.11
CA THR A 167 1.79 5.31 -10.61
C THR A 167 1.77 6.68 -9.94
N LEU A 168 1.15 7.69 -10.57
CA LEU A 168 1.04 9.03 -9.99
C LEU A 168 0.07 9.07 -8.79
N ALA A 169 -1.10 8.44 -8.94
CA ALA A 169 -2.12 8.41 -7.89
C ALA A 169 -1.59 7.70 -6.62
N THR A 170 -0.91 6.58 -6.77
CA THR A 170 -0.36 5.80 -5.67
C THR A 170 0.88 6.44 -5.05
N PHE A 171 1.69 7.20 -5.79
CA PHE A 171 2.73 8.03 -5.19
C PHE A 171 2.12 9.08 -4.25
N GLY A 172 1.12 9.84 -4.72
CA GLY A 172 0.47 10.88 -3.92
C GLY A 172 -0.33 10.32 -2.74
N ALA A 173 -1.16 9.32 -2.99
CA ALA A 173 -1.96 8.65 -1.95
C ALA A 173 -1.07 7.88 -0.96
N GLY A 174 0.02 7.29 -1.42
CA GLY A 174 1.01 6.62 -0.57
C GLY A 174 1.71 7.61 0.37
N ALA A 175 2.09 8.79 -0.15
CA ALA A 175 2.69 9.86 0.64
C ALA A 175 1.72 10.38 1.69
N LEU A 176 0.46 10.60 1.32
CA LEU A 176 -0.60 10.99 2.24
C LEU A 176 -0.84 9.92 3.32
N SER A 177 -0.91 8.65 2.94
CA SER A 177 -1.13 7.52 3.86
C SER A 177 0.01 7.42 4.87
N CYS A 178 1.26 7.51 4.42
CA CYS A 178 2.43 7.54 5.30
C CYS A 178 2.42 8.76 6.25
N TRP A 179 1.99 9.93 5.76
CA TRP A 179 1.86 11.13 6.59
C TRP A 179 0.79 10.97 7.68
N LEU A 180 -0.39 10.46 7.31
CA LEU A 180 -1.49 10.16 8.25
C LEU A 180 -1.06 9.11 9.27
N TYR A 181 -0.46 8.02 8.80
CA TYR A 181 0.04 6.94 9.65
C TYR A 181 1.09 7.42 10.65
N ARG A 182 2.02 8.29 10.23
CA ARG A 182 3.03 8.87 11.13
C ARG A 182 2.40 9.72 12.25
N ARG A 183 1.30 10.43 11.96
CA ARG A 183 0.60 11.27 12.94
C ARG A 183 -0.21 10.43 13.92
N THR A 184 -1.01 9.50 13.39
CA THR A 184 -1.94 8.68 14.14
C THR A 184 -1.92 7.27 13.56
N PRO A 185 -0.99 6.39 14.02
CA PRO A 185 -0.85 5.05 13.45
C PRO A 185 -2.13 4.24 13.63
N ASN A 186 -2.82 3.96 12.53
CA ASN A 186 -4.00 3.12 12.50
C ASN A 186 -4.17 2.44 11.14
N LEU A 187 -3.77 1.17 11.06
CA LEU A 187 -3.87 0.36 9.84
C LEU A 187 -5.34 0.10 9.47
N LEU A 188 -6.21 -0.07 10.48
CA LEU A 188 -7.65 -0.31 10.31
C LEU A 188 -8.33 0.81 9.54
N VAL A 189 -8.11 2.04 9.98
CA VAL A 189 -8.66 3.23 9.34
C VAL A 189 -8.08 3.41 7.94
N LEU A 190 -6.77 3.28 7.77
CA LEU A 190 -6.13 3.56 6.48
C LEU A 190 -6.45 2.48 5.43
N GLY A 191 -6.64 1.22 5.83
CA GLY A 191 -7.14 0.16 4.96
C GLY A 191 -8.55 0.46 4.43
N VAL A 192 -9.45 0.91 5.31
CA VAL A 192 -10.80 1.33 4.92
C VAL A 192 -10.77 2.54 3.99
N MET A 193 -9.99 3.57 4.33
CA MET A 193 -9.80 4.74 3.49
C MET A 193 -9.33 4.35 2.08
N HIS A 194 -8.34 3.47 1.98
CA HIS A 194 -7.84 3.00 0.68
C HIS A 194 -8.92 2.29 -0.14
N GLY A 195 -9.70 1.41 0.49
CA GLY A 195 -10.81 0.71 -0.18
C GLY A 195 -11.88 1.67 -0.69
N VAL A 196 -12.25 2.68 0.11
CA VAL A 196 -13.21 3.73 -0.29
C VAL A 196 -12.67 4.57 -1.44
N VAL A 197 -11.41 5.04 -1.35
CA VAL A 197 -10.80 5.84 -2.42
C VAL A 197 -10.70 5.03 -3.73
N SER A 198 -10.35 3.74 -3.65
CA SER A 198 -10.29 2.86 -4.82
C SER A 198 -11.67 2.68 -5.46
N PHE A 199 -12.71 2.48 -4.65
CA PHE A 199 -14.10 2.43 -5.11
C PHE A 199 -14.50 3.73 -5.82
N LEU A 200 -14.16 4.89 -5.24
CA LEU A 200 -14.44 6.19 -5.85
C LEU A 200 -13.72 6.37 -7.18
N ILE A 201 -12.46 5.93 -7.31
CA ILE A 201 -11.72 6.00 -8.57
C ILE A 201 -12.43 5.17 -9.66
N VAL A 202 -12.74 3.91 -9.35
CA VAL A 202 -13.36 2.96 -10.29
C VAL A 202 -14.72 3.47 -10.79
N HIS A 203 -15.50 4.14 -9.95
CA HIS A 203 -16.85 4.58 -10.29
C HIS A 203 -16.97 6.04 -10.70
N SER A 204 -15.89 6.83 -10.59
CA SER A 204 -15.91 8.24 -11.00
C SER A 204 -15.11 8.54 -12.24
N LEU A 205 -14.09 7.74 -12.58
CA LEU A 205 -13.20 8.02 -13.70
C LEU A 205 -13.34 6.96 -14.80
N PRO A 206 -13.21 7.35 -16.09
CA PRO A 206 -13.34 6.41 -17.20
C PRO A 206 -12.10 5.52 -17.32
N ASP A 207 -12.28 4.34 -17.90
CA ASP A 207 -11.21 3.36 -18.14
C ASP A 207 -10.12 3.87 -19.09
N THR A 208 -10.43 4.85 -19.93
CA THR A 208 -9.45 5.56 -20.77
C THR A 208 -8.42 6.35 -19.95
N ILE A 209 -8.72 6.67 -18.68
CA ILE A 209 -7.80 7.32 -17.74
C ILE A 209 -7.23 6.29 -16.77
N THR A 210 -8.08 5.48 -16.14
CA THR A 210 -7.64 4.56 -15.08
C THR A 210 -6.92 3.32 -15.62
N MET A 211 -7.09 3.04 -16.92
CA MET A 211 -6.61 1.84 -17.61
C MET A 211 -7.09 0.57 -16.88
N GLY A 212 -8.37 0.59 -16.47
CA GLY A 212 -9.03 -0.51 -15.75
C GLY A 212 -8.36 -0.86 -14.43
N MET A 213 -7.58 0.08 -13.85
CA MET A 213 -6.75 -0.14 -12.67
C MET A 213 -5.76 -1.32 -12.84
N ARG A 214 -5.33 -1.60 -14.07
CA ARG A 214 -4.42 -2.70 -14.39
C ARG A 214 -2.96 -2.32 -14.18
N VAL A 215 -2.14 -3.30 -13.83
CA VAL A 215 -0.68 -3.20 -13.64
C VAL A 215 0.00 -4.37 -14.36
N GLY A 216 1.33 -4.33 -14.51
CA GLY A 216 2.08 -5.43 -15.12
C GLY A 216 1.64 -5.77 -16.56
N PRO A 217 1.73 -7.05 -16.97
CA PRO A 217 1.24 -7.53 -18.26
C PRO A 217 -0.27 -7.26 -18.47
N GLY A 218 -1.06 -7.24 -17.40
CA GLY A 218 -2.48 -6.91 -17.47
C GLY A 218 -2.76 -5.51 -18.04
N PHE A 219 -1.85 -4.56 -17.86
CA PHE A 219 -1.93 -3.25 -18.52
C PHE A 219 -1.63 -3.33 -20.01
N LEU A 220 -0.60 -4.10 -20.40
CA LEU A 220 -0.14 -4.19 -21.79
C LEU A 220 -1.19 -4.80 -22.73
N HIS A 221 -2.10 -5.61 -22.17
CA HIS A 221 -3.20 -6.23 -22.88
C HIS A 221 -4.56 -5.54 -22.64
N PHE A 222 -4.57 -4.42 -21.90
CA PHE A 222 -5.82 -3.73 -21.58
C PHE A 222 -6.36 -2.97 -22.79
N VAL A 223 -7.61 -3.25 -23.13
CA VAL A 223 -8.38 -2.46 -24.10
C VAL A 223 -9.43 -1.70 -23.30
N PRO A 224 -9.36 -0.36 -23.25
CA PRO A 224 -10.37 0.45 -22.56
C PRO A 224 -11.76 0.14 -23.09
N GLY A 225 -12.71 -0.07 -22.17
CA GLY A 225 -14.13 -0.11 -22.52
C GLY A 225 -14.61 1.26 -23.05
N PRO A 226 -15.76 1.30 -23.74
CA PRO A 226 -16.42 2.55 -24.10
C PRO A 226 -16.77 3.40 -22.88
#